data_AF-A0A1D7Y545-F1
#
_entry.id   AF-A0A1D7Y545-F1
#
_cell.length_a   1.000
_cell.length_b   1.000
_cell.length_c   1.000
_cell.angle_alpha   90.00
_cell.angle_beta   90.00
_cell.angle_gamma   90.00
#
_symmetry.space_group_name_H-M   'P 1'
#
loop_
_entity.id
_entity.type
_entity.pdbx_description
1 polymer ?
#
loop_
_entity_poly.entity_id
_entity_poly.type
_entity_poly.pdbx_seq_one_letter_code
_entity_poly.pdbx_strand_id
1 'polypeptide(L)' 'MPTLVPVAEPKYQIHARHTDSTVIVYQAYGPEIGLPAAREGRFPAVWQRDRMTWNKPRS' A
#
# COMPACT_ATOMS: atom_id res chain seq x y z
N MET A 1 -34.36 -8.89 3.16
CA MET A 1 -33.31 -8.49 4.11
C MET A 1 -31.99 -9.03 3.58
N PRO A 2 -31.01 -8.21 3.16
CA PRO A 2 -29.72 -8.76 2.77
C PRO A 2 -29.01 -9.26 4.03
N THR A 3 -28.64 -10.54 4.04
CA THR A 3 -27.86 -11.17 5.10
C THR A 3 -26.44 -10.62 5.07
N LEU A 4 -26.03 -9.93 6.14
CA LEU A 4 -24.63 -9.57 6.36
C LEU A 4 -23.87 -10.85 6.72
N VAL A 5 -23.12 -11.41 5.77
CA VAL A 5 -22.17 -12.47 6.07
C VAL A 5 -20.92 -11.83 6.70
N PRO A 6 -20.51 -12.21 7.92
CA PRO A 6 -19.24 -11.76 8.46
C PRO A 6 -18.12 -12.44 7.68
N VAL A 7 -17.50 -11.70 6.78
CA VAL A 7 -16.26 -12.14 6.12
C VAL A 7 -15.15 -12.00 7.15
N ALA A 8 -14.52 -13.11 7.51
CA ALA A 8 -13.34 -13.09 8.37
C ALA A 8 -12.26 -12.21 7.72
N GLU A 9 -11.64 -11.31 8.50
CA GLU A 9 -10.67 -10.37 7.96
C GLU A 9 -9.52 -11.11 7.27
N PRO A 10 -9.23 -10.78 5.99
CA PRO A 10 -8.12 -11.40 5.29
C PRO A 10 -6.81 -11.16 6.04
N LYS A 11 -5.99 -12.21 6.20
CA LYS A 11 -4.68 -12.12 6.83
C LYS A 11 -3.74 -11.13 6.12
N TYR A 12 -3.96 -10.87 4.83
CA TYR A 12 -3.17 -9.93 4.04
C TYR A 12 -4.12 -8.97 3.34
N GLN A 13 -3.96 -7.68 3.60
CA GLN A 13 -4.82 -6.62 3.07
C GLN A 13 -3.96 -5.52 2.46
N ILE A 14 -4.44 -4.93 1.38
CA ILE A 14 -3.84 -3.77 0.74
C ILE A 14 -4.79 -2.61 0.97
N HIS A 15 -4.30 -1.53 1.58
CA HIS A 15 -5.07 -0.30 1.68
C HIS A 15 -5.04 0.42 0.34
N ALA A 16 -6.22 0.57 -0.26
CA ALA A 16 -6.38 1.26 -1.52
C ALA A 16 -7.66 2.10 -1.51
N ARG A 17 -7.65 3.17 -2.30
CA ARG A 17 -8.87 3.88 -2.72
C ARG A 17 -9.09 3.59 -4.18
N HIS A 18 -10.29 3.16 -4.54
CA HIS A 18 -10.64 2.94 -5.92
C HIS A 18 -11.80 3.84 -6.35
N THR A 19 -11.82 4.12 -7.64
CA THR A 19 -12.94 4.68 -8.39
C THR A 19 -13.28 3.68 -9.50
N ASP A 20 -14.25 3.99 -10.34
CA ASP A 20 -14.62 3.10 -11.46
C ASP A 20 -13.49 2.90 -12.47
N SER A 21 -12.51 3.82 -12.54
CA SER A 21 -11.43 3.79 -13.52
C SER A 21 -10.02 3.74 -12.94
N THR A 22 -9.85 3.97 -11.64
CA THR A 22 -8.53 4.13 -11.01
C THR A 22 -8.46 3.43 -9.67
N VAL A 23 -7.34 2.76 -9.39
CA VAL A 23 -6.99 2.24 -8.08
C VAL A 23 -5.73 2.95 -7.58
N ILE A 24 -5.85 3.61 -6.42
CA ILE A 24 -4.75 4.24 -5.70
C ILE A 24 -4.37 3.32 -4.56
N VAL A 25 -3.14 2.83 -4.56
CA VAL A 25 -2.62 1.95 -3.51
C VAL A 25 -1.68 2.71 -2.58
N TYR A 26 -1.82 2.51 -1.28
CA TYR A 26 -0.90 3.04 -0.28
C TYR A 26 0.18 2.02 0.05
N GLN A 27 1.43 2.36 -0.26
CA GLN A 27 2.61 1.55 0.03
C GLN A 27 3.44 2.21 1.13
N ALA A 28 3.82 1.44 2.16
CA ALA A 28 4.80 1.87 3.14
C ALA A 28 6.21 1.51 2.65
N TYR A 29 7.09 2.50 2.53
CA TYR A 29 8.49 2.30 2.18
C TYR A 29 9.37 2.32 3.43
N GLY A 30 10.49 1.56 3.40
CA GLY A 30 11.52 1.64 4.44
C GLY A 30 12.14 3.04 4.52
N PRO A 31 12.79 3.41 5.65
CA PRO A 31 13.37 4.74 5.85
C PRO A 31 14.31 5.21 4.73
N GLU A 32 15.06 4.28 4.13
CA GLU A 32 16.01 4.50 3.03
C GLU A 32 15.36 4.97 1.72
N ILE A 33 14.05 4.71 1.54
CA ILE A 33 13.27 5.19 0.39
C ILE A 33 12.32 6.31 0.83
N GLY A 34 11.64 6.14 1.95
CA GLY A 34 10.58 7.05 2.42
C GLY A 34 11.11 8.44 2.79
N LEU A 35 12.25 8.52 3.50
CA LEU A 35 12.78 9.81 3.96
C LEU A 35 13.33 10.68 2.81
N PRO A 36 14.13 10.14 1.86
CA PRO A 36 14.52 10.92 0.68
C PRO A 36 13.32 11.32 -0.18
N ALA A 37 12.36 10.41 -0.37
CA ALA A 37 11.16 10.70 -1.17
C ALA A 37 10.32 11.84 -0.58
N ALA A 38 10.11 11.85 0.74
CA ALA A 38 9.38 12.92 1.42
C ALA A 38 10.12 14.27 1.36
N ARG A 39 11.46 14.25 1.42
CA ARG A 39 12.29 15.46 1.40
C ARG A 39 12.39 16.07 0.00
N GLU A 40 12.56 15.24 -1.03
CA GLU A 40 12.91 15.69 -2.38
C GLU A 40 11.74 15.63 -3.36
N GLY A 41 10.61 15.04 -2.95
CA GLY A 41 9.45 14.81 -3.82
C GLY A 41 9.74 13.82 -4.95
N ARG A 42 10.82 13.03 -4.86
CA ARG A 42 11.25 12.06 -5.87
C ARG A 42 11.79 10.81 -5.22
N PHE A 43 11.54 9.66 -5.85
CA PHE A 43 12.08 8.40 -5.37
C PHE A 43 13.60 8.31 -5.66
N PRO A 44 14.39 7.80 -4.70
CA PRO A 44 15.83 7.59 -4.90
C PRO A 44 16.09 6.45 -5.88
N ALA A 45 17.30 6.36 -6.44
CA ALA A 45 17.66 5.33 -7.43
C ALA A 45 17.54 3.88 -6.93
N VAL A 46 17.49 3.67 -5.61
CA VAL A 46 17.26 2.35 -4.99
C VAL A 46 15.80 1.91 -5.04
N TRP A 47 14.87 2.83 -5.31
CA TRP A 47 13.45 2.52 -5.48
C TRP A 47 13.23 1.88 -6.85
N GLN A 48 12.49 0.77 -6.86
CA GLN A 48 12.21 0.00 -8.06
C GLN A 48 10.71 -0.31 -8.13
N ARG A 49 10.07 0.02 -9.26
CA ARG A 49 8.63 -0.18 -9.45
C ARG A 49 8.20 -1.65 -9.44
N ASP A 50 9.08 -2.54 -9.90
CA ASP A 50 8.86 -3.99 -9.94
C ASP A 50 9.00 -4.65 -8.55
N ARG A 51 9.69 -4.00 -7.61
CA ARG A 51 9.85 -4.44 -6.21
C ARG A 51 8.82 -3.83 -5.29
N MET A 52 7.56 -3.81 -5.72
CA MET A 52 6.46 -3.34 -4.87
C MET A 52 6.15 -4.39 -3.80
N THR A 53 6.95 -4.41 -2.73
CA THR A 53 6.76 -5.30 -1.59
C THR A 53 5.79 -4.67 -0.60
N TRP A 54 4.59 -5.24 -0.51
CA TRP A 54 3.54 -4.80 0.41
C TRP A 54 3.98 -5.04 1.86
N ASN A 55 4.22 -3.95 2.61
CA ASN A 55 4.52 -4.07 4.03
C ASN A 55 3.21 -4.25 4.80
N LYS A 56 3.11 -5.35 5.55
CA LYS A 56 1.93 -5.72 6.33
C LYS A 56 2.04 -5.14 7.75
N PRO A 57 0.97 -4.62 8.36
CA PRO A 57 0.97 -4.46 9.81
C PRO A 57 1.14 -5.85 10.47
N ARG A 58 2.13 -5.99 11.36
CA ARG A 58 2.05 -7.04 12.37
C ARG A 58 1.00 -6.59 13.39
N SER A 59 0.01 -7.45 13.61
CA SER A 59 -0.91 -7.33 14.75
C SER A 59 -0.14 -7.28 16.06
#